data_AF-A0A3R6IRX4-F1
#
_entry.id   AF-A0A3R6IRX4-F1
#
_cell.length_a   1.000
_cell.length_b   1.000
_cell.length_c   1.000
_cell.angle_alpha   90.00
_cell.angle_beta   90.00
_cell.angle_gamma   90.00
#
_symmetry.space_group_name_H-M   'P 1'
#
loop_
_entity.id
_entity.type
_entity.pdbx_description
1 polymer ?
#
loop_
_entity_poly.entity_id
_entity_poly.type
_entity_poly.pdbx_seq_one_letter_code
_entity_poly.pdbx_strand_id
1 'polypeptide(L)' 'MIKLMLISLAVVAVAFALLSIKLLLKRNGKFSSQHVHDNPGLRKQGIHCVMDQDREARERNGAY' A
#
# COMPACT_ATOMS: atom_id res chain seq x y z
N MET A 1 6.32 -34.46 8.26
CA MET A 1 6.45 -33.62 7.04
C MET A 1 5.11 -33.03 6.61
N ILE A 2 4.10 -33.85 6.29
CA ILE A 2 2.77 -33.39 5.84
C ILE A 2 2.10 -32.39 6.80
N LYS A 3 2.14 -32.63 8.13
CA LYS A 3 1.59 -31.69 9.13
C LYS A 3 2.16 -30.27 9.00
N LEU A 4 3.48 -30.15 8.82
CA LEU A 4 4.14 -28.85 8.68
C LEU A 4 3.75 -28.17 7.36
N MET A 5 3.60 -28.93 6.28
CA MET A 5 3.14 -28.39 4.99
C MET A 5 1.71 -27.86 5.05
N LEU A 6 0.81 -28.56 5.76
CA LEU A 6 -0.57 -28.11 5.94
C LEU A 6 -0.64 -26.83 6.78
N ILE A 7 0.16 -26.75 7.85
CA ILE A 7 0.24 -25.56 8.70
C ILE A 7 0.80 -24.37 7.91
N SER A 8 1.88 -24.55 7.15
CA SER A 8 2.44 -23.45 6.34
C SER A 8 1.48 -22.97 5.26
N LEU A 9 0.79 -23.89 4.58
CA LEU A 9 -0.23 -23.54 3.58
C LEU A 9 -1.39 -22.76 4.22
N ALA A 10 -1.87 -23.19 5.39
CA ALA A 10 -2.93 -22.49 6.11
C ALA A 10 -2.54 -21.05 6.48
N VAL A 11 -1.30 -20.84 6.95
CA VAL A 11 -0.80 -19.49 7.28
C VAL A 11 -0.76 -18.60 6.04
N VAL A 12 -0.24 -19.11 4.92
CA VAL A 12 -0.19 -18.36 3.66
C VAL A 12 -1.60 -18.03 3.17
N ALA A 13 -2.52 -19.00 3.21
CA ALA A 13 -3.92 -18.79 2.81
C ALA A 13 -4.59 -17.68 3.65
N VAL A 14 -4.39 -17.69 4.97
CA VAL A 14 -4.92 -16.66 5.87
C VAL A 14 -4.30 -15.29 5.55
N ALA A 15 -2.99 -15.21 5.29
CA ALA A 15 -2.33 -13.95 4.91
C ALA A 15 -2.93 -13.36 3.62
N PHE A 16 -3.14 -14.17 2.58
CA PHE A 16 -3.77 -13.72 1.33
C PHE A 16 -5.23 -13.32 1.52
N ALA A 17 -5.98 -14.05 2.34
CA ALA A 17 -7.38 -13.72 2.64
C ALA A 17 -7.49 -12.36 3.35
N LEU A 18 -6.61 -12.10 4.33
CA LEU A 18 -6.54 -10.82 5.05
C LEU A 18 -6.08 -9.68 4.13
N LEU A 19 -5.06 -9.90 3.30
CA LEU A 19 -4.58 -8.90 2.33
C LEU A 19 -5.68 -8.51 1.33
N SER A 20 -6.51 -9.47 0.93
CA SER A 20 -7.55 -9.30 -0.08
C SER A 20 -8.94 -9.10 0.52
N ILE A 21 -9.05 -8.80 1.82
CA ILE A 21 -10.34 -8.75 2.53
C ILE A 21 -11.34 -7.78 1.89
N LYS A 22 -10.86 -6.67 1.32
CA LYS A 22 -11.68 -5.69 0.60
C LYS A 22 -12.25 -6.25 -0.70
N LEU A 23 -11.51 -7.11 -1.41
CA LEU A 23 -11.99 -7.77 -2.62
C LEU A 23 -13.05 -8.82 -2.27
N LEU A 24 -12.84 -9.59 -1.19
CA LEU A 24 -13.73 -10.67 -0.79
C LEU A 24 -15.06 -10.17 -0.22
N LEU A 25 -15.03 -9.09 0.58
CA LEU A 25 -16.22 -8.64 1.33
C LEU A 25 -16.99 -7.48 0.69
N LYS A 26 -16.37 -6.67 -0.19
CA LYS A 26 -17.06 -5.54 -0.83
C LYS A 26 -17.49 -5.88 -2.24
N ARG A 27 -18.75 -5.54 -2.59
CA ARG A 27 -19.23 -5.54 -3.97
C ARG A 27 -18.38 -4.56 -4.79
N ASN A 28 -17.75 -5.05 -5.87
CA ASN A 28 -16.74 -4.33 -6.65
C ASN A 28 -15.50 -3.92 -5.85
N GLY A 29 -15.09 -4.75 -4.88
CA GLY A 29 -13.86 -4.55 -4.14
C GLY A 29 -12.64 -4.47 -5.06
N LYS A 30 -11.77 -3.51 -4.79
CA LYS A 30 -10.52 -3.29 -5.52
C LYS A 30 -9.36 -3.09 -4.54
N PHE A 31 -8.15 -3.40 -4.99
CA PHE A 31 -6.97 -3.06 -4.22
C PHE A 31 -6.87 -1.53 -4.10
N SER A 32 -6.35 -1.09 -2.96
CA SER A 32 -6.08 0.34 -2.78
C SER A 32 -4.91 0.73 -3.68
N SER A 33 -4.97 1.91 -4.28
CA SER A 33 -3.87 2.38 -5.12
C SER A 33 -2.56 2.42 -4.32
N GLN A 34 -1.48 1.96 -4.94
CA GLN A 34 -0.14 2.04 -4.39
C GLN A 34 0.56 3.36 -4.76
N HIS A 35 -0.10 4.23 -5.52
CA HIS A 35 0.41 5.57 -5.80
C HIS A 35 0.20 6.48 -4.59
N VAL A 36 1.26 7.19 -4.19
CA VAL A 36 1.24 8.13 -3.06
C VAL A 36 0.15 9.20 -3.21
N HIS A 37 -0.07 9.70 -4.44
CA HIS A 37 -1.05 10.76 -4.72
C HIS A 37 -2.50 10.33 -4.43
N ASP A 38 -2.79 9.04 -4.64
CA ASP A 38 -4.12 8.46 -4.42
C ASP A 38 -4.38 8.15 -2.95
N ASN A 39 -3.37 8.22 -2.09
CA ASN A 39 -3.52 7.98 -0.67
C ASN A 39 -4.02 9.25 0.05
N PRO A 40 -5.27 9.28 0.52
CA PRO A 40 -5.84 10.47 1.17
C PRO A 40 -5.14 10.79 2.51
N GLY A 41 -4.54 9.80 3.18
CA GLY A 41 -3.79 10.01 4.41
C GLY A 41 -2.49 10.77 4.16
N LEU A 42 -1.70 10.33 3.18
CA LEU A 42 -0.47 11.01 2.77
C LEU A 42 -0.76 12.41 2.23
N ARG A 43 -1.82 12.56 1.43
CA ARG A 43 -2.25 13.87 0.93
C ARG A 43 -2.61 14.85 2.04
N LYS A 44 -3.26 14.40 3.12
CA LYS A 44 -3.54 15.25 4.30
C LYS A 44 -2.28 15.71 5.02
N GLN A 45 -1.18 14.95 4.91
CA GLN A 45 0.12 15.31 5.46
C GLN A 45 0.96 16.16 4.50
N GLY A 46 0.43 16.53 3.32
CA GLY A 46 1.17 17.23 2.27
C GLY A 46 2.20 16.35 1.54
N ILE A 47 2.20 15.04 1.82
CA ILE A 47 3.14 14.10 1.21
C ILE A 47 2.63 13.71 -0.17
N HIS A 48 3.46 13.92 -1.19
CA HIS A 48 3.16 13.63 -2.59
C HIS A 48 4.40 13.06 -3.30
N CYS A 49 4.40 13.01 -4.63
CA CYS A 49 5.49 12.39 -5.40
C CYS A 49 6.85 12.98 -4.99
N VAL A 50 7.83 12.12 -4.70
CA VAL A 50 9.17 12.55 -4.28
C VAL A 50 9.84 13.45 -5.31
N MET A 51 9.56 13.24 -6.61
CA MET A 51 10.11 14.06 -7.69
C MET A 51 9.56 15.49 -7.66
N ASP A 52 8.26 15.64 -7.39
CA ASP A 52 7.62 16.94 -7.26
C ASP A 52 8.08 17.63 -5.97
N GLN A 53 8.17 16.89 -4.87
CA GLN A 53 8.69 17.40 -3.61
C GLN A 53 10.15 17.87 -3.71
N ASP A 54 11.00 17.11 -4.41
CA ASP A 54 12.39 17.50 -4.67
C ASP A 54 12.47 18.74 -5.57
N ARG A 55 11.62 18.82 -6.60
CA ARG A 55 11.50 20.02 -7.44
C ARG A 55 11.08 21.24 -6.62
N GLU A 56 10.04 21.12 -5.80
CA GLU A 56 9.58 22.20 -4.91
C GLU A 56 10.68 22.62 -3.92
N ALA A 57 11.45 21.67 -3.39
CA ALA A 57 12.57 21.96 -2.50
C ALA A 57 13.70 22.73 -3.22
N ARG A 58 14.02 22.35 -4.47
CA ARG A 58 14.99 23.08 -5.32
C ARG A 58 14.51 24.49 -5.63
N GLU A 59 13.24 24.65 -6.01
CA GLU A 59 12.64 25.97 -6.27
C GLU A 59 12.65 26.87 -5.02
N ARG A 60 12.59 26.28 -3.83
CA ARG A 60 12.68 27.00 -2.54
C ARG A 60 14.12 27.17 -2.02
N ASN A 61 15.16 26.83 -2.81
CA ASN A 61 16.57 26.80 -2.39
C ASN A 61 16.80 25.99 -1.09
N GLY A 62 15.95 25.00 -0.82
CA GLY A 62 16.02 24.12 0.35
C GLY A 62 16.48 22.70 0.02
N ALA A 63 16.65 22.38 -1.27
CA ALA A 63 17.43 21.23 -1.70
C ALA A 63 18.91 21.63 -1.73
N TYR A 64 19.78 20.71 -1.32
CA TYR A 64 21.24 20.86 -1.24
C TYR A 64 21.84 21.76 -2.33
#